data_AF-V4TKC5-F1
#
_entry.id   AF-V4TKC5-F1
#
_cell.length_a   1.000
_cell.length_b   1.000
_cell.length_c   1.000
_cell.angle_alpha   90.00
_cell.angle_beta   90.00
_cell.angle_gamma   90.00
#
_symmetry.space_group_name_H-M   'P 1'
#
loop_
_entity.id
_entity.type
_entity.pdbx_description
1 polymer ?
#
loop_
_entity_poly.entity_id
_entity_poly.type
_entity_poly.pdbx_seq_one_letter_code
_entity_poly.pdbx_strand_id
1 'polypeptide(L)'
;MEFRKKMSPKQGVKTFNQKFGKGKSNDELKEMLLVADYLNIKDMLYYLTETLANRIKNKSVEYIMKFFGIENNFMPEEEAARKEYELLRVLI
;
A
#
# COMPACT_ATOMS: atom_id res chain seq x y z
N MET A 1 -30.70 -27.74 -12.20
CA MET A 1 -29.28 -28.03 -11.90
C MET A 1 -28.50 -26.75 -12.10
N GLU A 2 -28.09 -26.10 -11.02
CA GLU A 2 -27.22 -24.91 -11.07
C GLU A 2 -25.81 -25.36 -11.49
N PHE A 3 -25.41 -25.06 -12.73
CA PHE A 3 -24.02 -25.21 -13.16
C PHE A 3 -23.17 -24.21 -12.37
N ARG A 4 -22.50 -24.66 -11.30
CA ARG A 4 -21.50 -23.85 -10.60
C ARG A 4 -20.45 -23.39 -11.59
N LYS A 5 -20.49 -22.11 -11.97
CA LYS A 5 -19.48 -21.45 -12.79
C LYS A 5 -18.16 -21.50 -12.01
N LYS A 6 -17.27 -22.45 -12.34
CA LYS A 6 -15.95 -22.53 -11.71
C LYS A 6 -15.17 -21.26 -12.07
N MET A 7 -14.59 -20.62 -11.06
CA MET A 7 -13.71 -19.47 -11.26
C MET A 7 -12.54 -19.84 -12.18
N SER A 8 -12.14 -18.92 -13.05
CA SER A 8 -10.92 -19.10 -13.82
C SER A 8 -9.68 -19.03 -12.90
N PRO A 9 -8.56 -19.67 -13.26
CA PRO A 9 -7.33 -19.61 -12.45
C PRO A 9 -6.92 -18.18 -12.10
N LYS A 10 -7.02 -17.25 -13.06
CA LYS A 10 -6.71 -15.82 -12.86
C LYS A 10 -7.61 -15.15 -11.82
N GLN A 11 -8.91 -15.47 -11.82
CA GLN A 11 -9.85 -14.97 -10.81
C GLN A 11 -9.57 -15.57 -9.42
N GLY A 12 -9.19 -16.85 -9.38
CA GLY A 12 -8.78 -17.53 -8.16
C GLY A 12 -7.57 -16.86 -7.51
N VAL A 13 -6.50 -16.62 -8.27
CA VAL A 13 -5.29 -15.94 -7.80
C VAL A 13 -5.60 -14.52 -7.30
N LYS A 14 -6.38 -13.73 -8.06
CA LYS A 14 -6.77 -12.38 -7.63
C LYS A 14 -7.54 -12.38 -6.30
N THR A 15 -8.46 -13.32 -6.14
CA THR A 15 -9.28 -13.45 -4.92
C THR A 15 -8.43 -13.88 -3.74
N PHE A 16 -7.51 -14.83 -3.95
CA PHE A 16 -6.55 -15.26 -2.93
C PHE A 16 -5.68 -14.08 -2.48
N ASN A 17 -5.05 -13.38 -3.43
CA ASN A 17 -4.19 -12.23 -3.17
C ASN A 17 -4.92 -11.13 -2.39
N GLN A 18 -6.17 -10.82 -2.73
CA GLN A 18 -6.95 -9.86 -1.94
C GLN A 18 -7.20 -10.32 -0.50
N LYS A 19 -7.52 -11.59 -0.29
CA LYS A 19 -7.77 -12.14 1.05
C LYS A 19 -6.49 -12.19 1.88
N PHE A 20 -5.40 -12.67 1.29
CA PHE A 20 -4.10 -12.76 1.93
C PHE A 20 -3.64 -11.37 2.40
N GLY A 21 -3.65 -10.38 1.50
CA GLY A 21 -3.19 -9.04 1.82
C GLY A 21 -4.07 -8.34 2.85
N LYS A 22 -5.39 -8.58 2.88
CA LYS A 22 -6.29 -8.02 3.91
C LYS A 22 -6.07 -8.63 5.29
N GLY A 23 -5.64 -9.89 5.36
CA GLY A 23 -5.40 -10.61 6.62
C GLY A 23 -4.09 -10.28 7.32
N LYS A 24 -3.29 -9.35 6.78
CA LYS A 24 -1.96 -9.00 7.27
C LYS A 24 -1.88 -7.58 7.83
N SER A 25 -1.13 -7.41 8.90
CA SER A 25 -0.78 -6.09 9.43
C SER A 25 0.15 -5.33 8.47
N ASN A 26 0.32 -4.02 8.67
CA ASN A 26 1.26 -3.23 7.86
C ASN A 26 2.70 -3.69 8.08
N ASP A 27 3.06 -4.07 9.31
CA ASP A 27 4.41 -4.48 9.66
C ASP A 27 4.75 -5.83 9.03
N GLU A 28 3.86 -6.82 9.11
CA GLU A 28 4.03 -8.10 8.41
C GLU A 28 4.23 -7.92 6.90
N LEU A 29 3.45 -7.03 6.27
CA LEU A 29 3.59 -6.77 4.83
C LEU A 29 4.92 -6.09 4.48
N LYS A 30 5.42 -5.18 5.34
CA LYS A 30 6.73 -4.53 5.17
C LYS A 30 7.86 -5.54 5.34
N GLU A 31 7.79 -6.41 6.34
CA GLU A 31 8.78 -7.49 6.54
C GLU A 31 8.79 -8.46 5.35
N MET A 32 7.62 -8.88 4.88
CA MET A 32 7.51 -9.73 3.69
C MET A 32 8.04 -9.05 2.44
N LEU A 33 7.89 -7.73 2.31
CA LEU A 33 8.43 -6.96 1.18
C LEU A 33 9.95 -7.06 1.16
N LEU A 34 10.60 -6.85 2.31
CA LEU A 34 12.06 -6.97 2.45
C LEU A 34 12.55 -8.38 2.15
N VAL A 35 11.84 -9.40 2.64
CA VAL A 35 12.18 -10.81 2.36
C VAL A 35 12.02 -11.13 0.87
N ALA A 36 10.95 -10.66 0.23
CA ALA A 36 10.70 -10.89 -1.19
C ALA A 36 11.76 -10.21 -2.08
N ASP A 37 12.19 -9.00 -1.71
CA ASP A 37 13.29 -8.29 -2.37
C ASP A 37 14.62 -9.03 -2.20
N TYR A 38 14.96 -9.40 -0.96
CA TYR A 38 16.18 -10.15 -0.64
C TYR A 38 16.28 -11.49 -1.39
N LEU A 39 15.17 -12.24 -1.48
CA LEU A 39 15.11 -13.51 -2.20
C LEU A 39 14.88 -13.36 -3.72
N ASN A 40 14.76 -12.13 -4.23
CA ASN A 40 14.49 -11.81 -5.64
C ASN A 40 13.23 -12.50 -6.21
N ILE A 41 12.16 -12.57 -5.41
CA ILE A 41 10.87 -13.15 -5.84
C ILE A 41 9.99 -12.03 -6.42
N LYS A 42 10.20 -11.72 -7.71
CA LYS A 42 9.60 -10.56 -8.39
C LYS A 42 8.08 -10.47 -8.30
N ASP A 43 7.37 -11.58 -8.50
CA ASP A 43 5.91 -11.59 -8.47
C ASP A 43 5.37 -11.26 -7.07
N MET A 44 6.05 -11.73 -6.01
CA MET A 44 5.70 -11.43 -4.63
C MET A 44 6.02 -9.98 -4.28
N LEU A 45 7.20 -9.50 -4.70
CA LEU A 45 7.60 -8.10 -4.55
C LEU A 45 6.59 -7.15 -5.19
N TYR A 46 6.16 -7.44 -6.43
CA TYR A 46 5.16 -6.64 -7.14
C TYR A 46 3.81 -6.64 -6.40
N TYR A 47 3.33 -7.82 -6.01
CA TYR A 47 2.07 -7.95 -5.28
C TYR A 47 2.07 -7.21 -3.93
N LEU A 48 3.15 -7.33 -3.15
CA LEU A 48 3.29 -6.65 -1.86
C LEU A 48 3.37 -5.14 -2.03
N THR A 49 4.11 -4.68 -3.04
CA THR A 49 4.21 -3.25 -3.39
C THR A 49 2.85 -2.68 -3.79
N GLU A 50 2.09 -3.38 -4.65
CA GLU A 50 0.74 -2.98 -5.03
C GLU A 50 -0.20 -2.93 -3.82
N THR A 51 -0.09 -3.92 -2.92
CA THR A 51 -0.91 -3.98 -1.71
C THR A 51 -0.62 -2.81 -0.77
N LEU A 52 0.65 -2.51 -0.51
CA LEU A 52 1.07 -1.37 0.32
C LEU A 52 0.70 -0.04 -0.32
N ALA A 53 0.92 0.13 -1.63
CA ALA A 53 0.52 1.33 -2.37
C ALA A 53 -0.99 1.61 -2.24
N ASN A 54 -1.82 0.57 -2.34
CA ASN A 54 -3.26 0.70 -2.14
C ASN A 54 -3.65 1.07 -0.70
N ARG A 55 -2.85 0.71 0.31
CA ARG A 55 -3.11 1.08 1.72
C ARG A 55 -2.81 2.55 2.01
N ILE A 56 -1.75 3.08 1.40
CA ILE A 56 -1.34 4.48 1.58
C ILE A 56 -2.01 5.44 0.58
N LYS A 57 -2.72 4.90 -0.41
CA LYS A 57 -3.49 5.70 -1.37
C LYS A 57 -4.48 6.60 -0.64
N ASN A 58 -4.47 7.89 -0.99
CA ASN A 58 -5.32 8.93 -0.41
C ASN A 58 -5.16 9.12 1.12
N LYS A 59 -4.03 8.69 1.69
CA LYS A 59 -3.66 9.02 3.08
C LYS A 59 -2.87 10.33 3.10
N SER A 60 -2.93 11.06 4.22
CA SER A 60 -2.14 12.28 4.39
C SER A 60 -0.65 11.97 4.46
N VAL A 61 0.19 12.96 4.18
CA VAL A 61 1.65 12.83 4.30
C VAL A 61 2.04 12.43 5.72
N GLU A 62 1.41 12.97 6.76
CA GLU A 62 1.70 12.61 8.15
C GLU A 62 1.41 11.13 8.44
N TYR A 63 0.34 10.58 7.86
CA TYR A 63 0.05 9.15 7.97
C TYR A 63 1.12 8.33 7.27
N ILE A 64 1.53 8.72 6.06
CA ILE A 64 2.57 8.02 5.29
C ILE A 64 3.91 8.04 6.05
N MET A 65 4.29 9.18 6.62
CA MET A 65 5.51 9.30 7.43
C MET A 65 5.47 8.35 8.63
N LYS A 66 4.37 8.34 9.39
CA LYS A 66 4.19 7.38 10.49
C LYS A 66 4.19 5.93 10.03
N PHE A 67 3.58 5.64 8.88
CA PHE A 67 3.49 4.30 8.31
C PHE A 67 4.88 3.70 8.03
N PHE A 68 5.82 4.52 7.58
CA PHE A 68 7.21 4.15 7.30
C PHE A 68 8.17 4.44 8.47
N GLY A 69 7.70 4.99 9.59
CA GLY A 69 8.55 5.36 10.73
C GLY A 69 9.49 6.53 10.44
N ILE A 70 9.12 7.41 9.51
CA ILE A 70 9.88 8.61 9.15
C ILE A 70 9.53 9.72 10.14
N GLU A 71 10.54 10.28 10.79
CA GLU A 71 10.40 11.45 11.65
C GLU A 71 10.15 12.72 10.82
N ASN A 72 9.24 13.57 11.28
CA ASN A 72 8.97 14.85 10.63
C ASN A 72 10.00 15.88 11.10
N ASN A 73 10.85 16.30 10.17
CA ASN A 73 11.91 17.28 10.39
C ASN A 73 11.63 18.64 9.73
N PHE A 74 10.41 18.88 9.24
CA PHE A 74 10.03 20.18 8.67
C PHE A 74 9.93 21.24 9.76
N MET A 75 10.46 22.43 9.48
CA MET A 75 10.20 23.60 10.31
C MET A 75 8.71 24.00 10.20
N PRO A 76 8.14 24.69 11.21
CA PRO A 76 6.72 25.06 11.22
C PRO A 76 6.26 25.84 9.97
N GLU A 77 7.13 26.69 9.42
CA GLU A 77 6.87 27.47 8.21
C GLU A 77 6.84 26.60 6.94
N GLU A 78 7.75 25.63 6.83
CA GLU A 78 7.78 24.67 5.71
C GLU A 78 6.57 23.73 5.72
N GLU A 79 6.11 23.35 6.92
CA GLU A 79 4.91 22.53 7.08
C GLU A 79 3.62 23.30 6.73
N ALA A 80 3.55 24.60 7.06
CA ALA A 80 2.44 25.46 6.66
C ALA A 80 2.38 25.60 5.13
N ALA A 81 3.52 25.91 4.49
CA ALA A 81 3.63 25.99 3.04
C ALA A 81 3.24 24.66 2.38
N ARG A 82 3.70 23.51 2.89
CA ARG A 82 3.34 22.18 2.37
C ARG A 82 1.82 21.94 2.40
N LYS A 83 1.16 22.26 3.52
CA LYS A 83 -0.30 22.11 3.68
C LYS A 83 -1.07 23.03 2.72
N GLU A 84 -0.59 24.25 2.51
CA GLU A 84 -1.16 25.18 1.55
C GLU A 84 -1.06 24.65 0.11
N TYR A 85 0.11 24.13 -0.28
CA TYR A 85 0.30 23.49 -1.60
C TYR A 85 -0.58 22.25 -1.81
N GLU A 86 -0.80 21.44 -0.77
CA GLU A 86 -1.72 20.30 -0.85
C GLU A 86 -3.18 20.71 -1.04
N LEU A 87 -3.65 21.76 -0.34
CA LEU A 87 -5.00 22.29 -0.48
C LEU A 87 -5.24 22.90 -1.86
N LEU A 88 -4.25 23.60 -2.41
CA LEU A 88 -4.33 24.18 -3.75
C LEU A 88 -4.46 23.11 -4.84
N ARG A 89 -3.83 21.94 -4.69
CA ARG A 89 -3.97 20.81 -5.63
C ARG A 89 -5.35 20.15 -5.63
N VAL A 90 -6.19 20.42 -4.64
CA VAL A 90 -7.58 19.89 -4.54
C VAL A 90 -8.60 20.91 -5.07
N LEU A 91 -8.21 22.17 -5.28
CA LEU A 91 -9.08 23.29 -5.66
C LEU A 91 -9.02 23.70 -7.14
N ILE A 92 -8.23 23.00 -7.96
CA ILE A 92 -8.11 23.15 -9.42
C ILE A 92 -8.24 21.79 -10.09
#